data_AF-A0A6S7IGJ9-F1
#
_entry.id   AF-A0A6S7IGJ9-F1
#
_cell.length_a   1.000
_cell.length_b   1.000
_cell.length_c   1.000
_cell.angle_alpha   90.00
_cell.angle_beta   90.00
_cell.angle_gamma   90.00
#
_symmetry.space_group_name_H-M   'P 1'
#
loop_
_entity.id
_entity.type
_entity.pdbx_description
1 polymer ?
#
loop_
_entity_poly.entity_id
_entity_poly.type
_entity_poly.pdbx_seq_one_letter_code
_entity_poly.pdbx_strand_id
1 'polypeptide(L)'
;MISIPIASGKVHRRSMPLRNFSSESNLDDMVTNLKSGRHKRYLEKIPSEQIHRLLSKIQEQLPQQKDDDVISNNDVEDLNKLNDTELNKKKAEMDQVFEQHRVRAGDEGFQYDVEVDFENGKNVSGWDSDEEYSDPDF
;
A
#
# COMPACT_ATOMS: atom_id res chain seq x y z
N MET A 1 -20.22 -0.75 8.65
CA MET A 1 -20.34 0.22 9.77
C MET A 1 -21.34 -0.31 10.79
N ILE A 2 -21.06 -0.21 12.10
CA ILE A 2 -21.94 -0.75 13.14
C ILE A 2 -22.49 0.41 13.98
N SER A 3 -23.81 0.52 14.07
CA SER A 3 -24.55 1.52 14.85
C SER A 3 -25.42 0.81 15.89
N ILE A 4 -25.30 1.20 17.16
CA ILE A 4 -26.06 0.62 18.28
C ILE A 4 -26.76 1.76 19.02
N PRO A 5 -28.09 1.70 19.23
CA PRO A 5 -28.82 2.72 19.97
C PRO A 5 -28.59 2.59 21.48
N ILE A 6 -28.43 3.73 22.16
CA ILE A 6 -28.37 3.85 23.63
C ILE A 6 -29.63 4.58 24.11
N ALA A 7 -30.05 4.32 25.35
CA ALA A 7 -31.27 4.84 26.01
C ALA A 7 -31.49 6.37 26.00
N SER A 8 -30.50 7.16 25.55
CA SER A 8 -30.61 8.63 25.36
C SER A 8 -31.19 9.04 23.99
N GLY A 9 -31.57 8.10 23.12
CA GLY A 9 -32.06 8.39 21.76
C GLY A 9 -30.99 8.89 20.77
N LYS A 10 -29.76 9.13 21.23
CA LYS A 10 -28.61 9.50 20.39
C LYS A 10 -27.90 8.23 19.91
N VAL A 11 -27.78 8.10 18.58
CA VAL A 11 -27.04 7.01 17.95
C VAL A 11 -25.54 7.33 18.02
N HIS A 12 -24.76 6.46 18.65
CA HIS A 12 -23.31 6.59 18.67
C HIS A 12 -22.68 5.63 17.65
N ARG A 13 -21.77 6.17 16.83
CA ARG A 13 -20.96 5.40 15.89
C ARG A 13 -19.60 5.10 16.51
N ARG A 14 -19.13 3.85 16.37
CA ARG A 14 -17.77 3.47 16.77
C ARG A 14 -17.06 2.81 15.60
N SER A 15 -15.81 3.20 15.37
CA SER A 15 -14.89 2.49 14.47
C SER A 15 -14.12 1.43 15.27
N MET A 16 -13.95 0.25 14.67
CA MET A 16 -13.15 -0.83 15.23
C MET A 16 -12.03 -1.16 14.24
N PRO A 17 -10.76 -1.01 14.64
CA PRO A 17 -9.65 -1.44 13.80
C PRO A 17 -9.56 -2.98 13.82
N LEU A 18 -9.51 -3.59 12.64
CA LEU A 18 -9.16 -5.00 12.49
C LEU A 18 -7.63 -5.09 12.38
N ARG A 19 -6.98 -5.45 13.48
CA ARG A 19 -5.51 -5.64 13.52
C ARG A 19 -5.19 -7.05 13.05
N ASN A 20 -4.12 -7.19 12.26
CA ASN A 20 -3.64 -8.46 11.73
C ASN A 20 -4.68 -9.19 10.85
N PHE A 21 -5.55 -8.44 10.17
CA PHE A 21 -6.51 -9.01 9.22
C PHE A 21 -5.87 -9.02 7.82
N SER A 22 -5.73 -10.22 7.25
CA SER A 22 -5.16 -10.45 5.93
C SER A 22 -6.10 -11.33 5.10
N SER A 23 -5.92 -11.32 3.79
CA SER A 23 -6.65 -12.13 2.81
C SER A 23 -6.57 -13.64 3.08
N GLU A 24 -5.60 -14.11 3.87
CA GLU A 24 -5.44 -15.53 4.24
C GLU A 24 -5.75 -15.84 5.71
N SER A 25 -6.19 -14.84 6.48
CA SER A 25 -6.41 -15.03 7.92
C SER A 25 -7.58 -15.98 8.20
N ASN A 26 -7.44 -16.81 9.25
CA ASN A 26 -8.50 -17.72 9.68
C ASN A 26 -9.66 -16.92 10.30
N LEU A 27 -10.83 -16.98 9.63
CA LEU A 27 -12.02 -16.23 10.03
C LEU A 27 -12.58 -16.64 11.39
N ASP A 28 -12.53 -17.92 11.74
CA ASP A 28 -13.13 -18.42 12.99
C ASP A 28 -12.33 -17.93 14.22
N ASP A 29 -11.00 -17.98 14.11
CA ASP A 29 -10.08 -17.42 15.12
C ASP A 29 -10.26 -15.91 15.26
N MET A 30 -10.52 -15.20 14.16
CA MET A 30 -10.80 -13.76 14.21
C MET A 30 -12.13 -13.45 14.90
N VAL A 31 -13.19 -14.22 14.62
CA VAL A 31 -14.49 -14.05 15.29
C VAL A 31 -14.37 -14.28 16.80
N THR A 32 -13.65 -15.32 17.22
CA THR A 32 -13.43 -15.61 18.65
C THR A 32 -12.59 -14.53 19.33
N ASN A 33 -11.57 -14.01 18.66
CA ASN A 33 -10.75 -12.89 19.15
C ASN A 33 -11.58 -11.60 19.29
N LEU A 34 -12.38 -11.26 18.28
CA LEU A 34 -13.26 -10.09 18.28
C LEU A 34 -14.28 -10.15 19.43
N LYS A 35 -14.88 -11.31 19.68
CA LYS A 35 -15.85 -11.52 20.77
C LYS A 35 -15.21 -11.50 22.16
N SER A 36 -13.96 -11.93 22.31
CA SER A 36 -13.26 -11.96 23.60
C SER A 36 -12.50 -10.67 23.91
N GLY A 37 -12.20 -9.85 22.90
CA GLY A 37 -11.37 -8.65 23.04
C GLY A 37 -12.05 -7.43 23.68
N ARG A 38 -11.37 -6.28 23.56
CA ARG A 38 -11.75 -4.97 24.13
C ARG A 38 -13.15 -4.51 23.71
N HIS A 39 -13.66 -5.01 22.59
CA HIS A 39 -14.94 -4.61 22.00
C HIS A 39 -16.09 -5.58 22.30
N LYS A 40 -15.90 -6.56 23.19
CA LYS A 40 -16.92 -7.55 23.62
C LYS A 40 -18.28 -6.93 23.90
N ARG A 41 -18.32 -5.80 24.63
CA ARG A 41 -19.57 -5.10 25.02
C ARG A 41 -20.47 -4.70 23.84
N TYR A 42 -19.90 -4.52 22.65
CA TYR A 42 -20.63 -4.14 21.45
C TYR A 42 -21.02 -5.35 20.59
N LEU A 43 -20.24 -6.44 20.67
CA LEU A 43 -20.40 -7.64 19.86
C LEU A 43 -21.20 -8.74 20.55
N GLU A 44 -21.47 -8.61 21.85
CA GLU A 44 -22.26 -9.57 22.64
C GLU A 44 -23.69 -9.76 22.09
N LYS A 45 -24.28 -8.69 21.55
CA LYS A 45 -25.63 -8.73 20.97
C LYS A 45 -25.68 -9.24 19.53
N ILE A 46 -24.52 -9.52 18.93
CA ILE A 46 -24.40 -9.89 17.52
C ILE A 46 -24.04 -11.39 17.42
N PRO A 47 -24.80 -12.19 16.66
CA PRO A 47 -24.48 -13.59 16.43
C PRO A 47 -23.13 -13.75 15.72
N SER A 48 -22.37 -14.80 16.05
CA SER A 48 -21.05 -15.08 15.45
C SER A 48 -21.12 -15.19 13.94
N GLU A 49 -22.19 -15.80 13.42
CA GLU A 49 -22.47 -15.91 11.98
C GLU A 49 -22.47 -14.57 11.24
N GLN A 50 -23.03 -13.52 11.85
CA GLN A 50 -23.06 -12.20 11.22
C GLN A 50 -21.68 -11.55 11.18
N ILE A 51 -20.87 -11.77 12.22
CA ILE A 51 -19.49 -11.28 12.26
C ILE A 51 -18.66 -12.03 11.22
N HIS A 52 -18.82 -13.35 11.13
CA HIS A 52 -18.15 -14.19 10.13
C HIS A 52 -18.46 -13.73 8.71
N ARG A 53 -19.75 -13.54 8.37
CA ARG A 53 -20.17 -13.04 7.05
C ARG A 53 -19.62 -11.65 6.75
N LEU A 54 -19.50 -10.79 7.76
CA LEU A 54 -18.93 -9.46 7.59
C LEU A 54 -17.43 -9.55 7.29
N LEU A 55 -16.69 -10.37 8.04
CA LEU A 55 -15.26 -10.56 7.82
C LEU A 55 -14.98 -11.20 6.47
N SER A 56 -15.76 -12.19 6.05
CA SER A 56 -15.68 -12.79 4.71
C SER A 56 -15.84 -11.76 3.60
N LYS A 57 -16.82 -10.86 3.70
CA LYS A 57 -16.96 -9.74 2.73
C LYS A 57 -15.76 -8.80 2.74
N ILE A 58 -15.21 -8.51 3.92
CA ILE A 58 -14.02 -7.65 4.03
C ILE A 58 -12.81 -8.36 3.39
N GLN A 59 -12.67 -9.68 3.57
CA GLN A 59 -11.60 -10.49 2.98
C GLN A 59 -11.68 -10.51 1.44
N GLU A 60 -12.88 -10.62 0.88
CA GLU A 60 -13.12 -10.57 -0.57
C GLU A 60 -12.83 -9.17 -1.17
N GLN A 61 -13.03 -8.12 -0.37
CA GLN A 61 -12.86 -6.73 -0.80
C GLN A 61 -11.49 -6.16 -0.42
N LEU A 62 -10.68 -6.87 0.36
CA LEU A 62 -9.31 -6.49 0.58
C LEU A 62 -8.65 -6.53 -0.80
N PRO A 63 -8.00 -5.45 -1.26
CA PRO A 63 -7.11 -5.58 -2.39
C PRO A 63 -6.17 -6.71 -2.00
N GLN A 64 -6.12 -7.78 -2.80
CA GLN A 64 -4.91 -8.58 -2.78
C GLN A 64 -3.83 -7.53 -3.00
N GLN A 65 -2.95 -7.34 -2.02
CA GLN A 65 -1.60 -6.94 -2.36
C GLN A 65 -1.13 -8.08 -3.27
N LYS A 66 -1.50 -7.99 -4.54
CA LYS A 66 -0.58 -8.37 -5.57
C LYS A 66 0.61 -7.51 -5.20
N ASP A 67 1.71 -8.17 -4.87
CA ASP A 67 3.00 -7.52 -4.76
C ASP A 67 3.42 -7.02 -6.16
N ASP A 68 2.51 -6.34 -6.85
CA ASP A 68 2.70 -5.67 -8.12
C ASP A 68 3.30 -4.30 -7.74
N ASP A 69 4.64 -4.31 -7.70
CA ASP A 69 5.42 -3.31 -8.41
C ASP A 69 5.43 -1.89 -7.89
N VAL A 70 5.91 -1.76 -6.66
CA VAL A 70 7.01 -0.83 -6.46
C VAL A 70 7.94 -1.55 -5.50
N ILE A 71 9.17 -1.84 -5.93
CA ILE A 71 10.31 -2.08 -5.03
C ILE A 71 10.10 -1.14 -3.85
N SER A 72 9.72 -1.68 -2.70
CA SER A 72 9.34 -0.88 -1.55
C SER A 72 10.53 -0.01 -1.21
N ASN A 73 10.53 1.23 -1.70
CA ASN A 73 11.47 2.28 -1.34
C ASN A 73 11.35 2.64 0.16
N ASN A 74 10.52 1.90 0.92
CA ASN A 74 10.48 1.94 2.37
C ASN A 74 11.59 1.11 3.02
N ASP A 75 12.36 0.34 2.26
CA ASP A 75 13.68 -0.09 2.73
C ASP A 75 14.60 1.12 2.58
N VAL A 76 14.60 1.96 3.62
CA VAL A 76 15.53 3.07 3.88
C VAL A 76 16.94 2.51 4.13
N GLU A 77 17.38 1.58 3.29
CA GLU A 77 18.71 1.01 3.35
C GLU A 77 19.61 1.86 2.47
N ASP A 78 20.62 2.47 3.11
CA ASP A 78 21.60 3.31 2.44
C ASP A 78 22.44 2.41 1.52
N LEU A 79 22.10 2.38 0.23
CA LEU A 79 22.76 1.53 -0.78
C LEU A 79 24.27 1.79 -0.85
N ASN A 80 24.75 2.95 -0.37
CA ASN A 80 26.18 3.27 -0.30
C ASN A 80 26.93 2.51 0.81
N LYS A 81 26.21 1.87 1.74
CA LYS A 81 26.78 1.11 2.87
C LYS A 81 26.76 -0.40 2.66
N LEU A 82 26.16 -0.88 1.57
CA LEU A 82 26.09 -2.30 1.26
C LEU A 82 27.42 -2.82 0.72
N ASN A 83 27.67 -4.10 0.94
CA ASN A 83 28.81 -4.77 0.32
C ASN A 83 28.51 -5.10 -1.15
N ASP A 84 29.54 -5.25 -1.98
CA ASP A 84 29.39 -5.54 -3.42
C ASP A 84 28.50 -6.77 -3.71
N THR A 85 28.53 -7.78 -2.85
CA THR A 85 27.73 -9.01 -3.02
C THR A 85 26.24 -8.76 -2.79
N GLU A 86 25.89 -7.92 -1.82
CA GLU A 86 24.51 -7.54 -1.50
C GLU A 86 23.98 -6.56 -2.56
N LEU A 87 24.82 -5.62 -3.00
CA LEU A 87 24.51 -4.69 -4.07
C LEU A 87 24.18 -5.41 -5.38
N ASN A 88 24.97 -6.44 -5.74
CA ASN A 88 24.72 -7.24 -6.94
C ASN A 88 23.41 -8.05 -6.84
N LYS A 89 23.04 -8.56 -5.66
CA LYS A 89 21.74 -9.21 -5.47
C LYS A 89 20.58 -8.25 -5.66
N LYS A 90 20.68 -7.06 -5.05
CA LYS A 90 19.64 -6.03 -5.17
C LYS A 90 19.48 -5.55 -6.61
N LYS A 91 20.59 -5.43 -7.33
CA LYS A 91 20.58 -5.14 -8.77
C LYS A 91 19.86 -6.24 -9.55
N ALA A 92 20.15 -7.51 -9.28
CA ALA A 92 19.48 -8.63 -9.94
C ALA A 92 17.97 -8.68 -9.67
N GLU A 93 17.53 -8.37 -8.44
CA GLU A 93 16.11 -8.22 -8.11
C GLU A 93 15.45 -7.09 -8.93
N MET A 94 16.12 -5.95 -9.05
CA MET A 94 15.63 -4.82 -9.85
C MET A 94 15.53 -5.18 -11.33
N ASP A 95 16.52 -5.89 -11.88
CA ASP A 95 16.52 -6.35 -13.26
C ASP A 95 15.34 -7.32 -13.51
N GLN A 96 15.04 -8.21 -12.57
CA GLN A 96 13.91 -9.13 -12.68
C GLN A 96 12.55 -8.39 -12.74
N VAL A 97 12.34 -7.42 -11.84
CA VAL A 97 11.11 -6.60 -11.83
C VAL A 97 11.03 -5.76 -13.10
N PHE A 98 12.15 -5.22 -13.58
CA PHE A 98 12.19 -4.46 -14.83
C PHE A 98 11.76 -5.33 -16.03
N GLU A 99 12.29 -6.55 -16.14
CA GLU A 99 11.95 -7.44 -17.25
C GLU A 99 10.47 -7.87 -17.24
N GLN A 100 9.87 -8.02 -16.07
CA GLN A 100 8.44 -8.33 -15.92
C GLN A 100 7.54 -7.20 -16.41
N HIS A 101 7.91 -5.94 -16.14
CA HIS A 101 7.13 -4.75 -16.53
C HIS A 101 7.55 -4.13 -17.86
N ARG A 102 8.52 -4.72 -18.54
CA ARG A 102 9.02 -4.19 -19.79
C ARG A 102 8.00 -4.41 -20.90
N VAL A 103 7.32 -3.33 -21.29
CA VAL A 103 6.45 -3.31 -22.47
C VAL A 103 7.29 -3.14 -23.73
N ARG A 104 7.21 -4.07 -24.68
CA ARG A 104 7.93 -4.03 -25.97
C ARG A 104 7.00 -3.63 -27.10
N ALA A 105 7.59 -3.10 -28.18
CA ALA A 105 6.87 -2.86 -29.43
C ALA A 105 6.37 -4.22 -29.99
N GLY A 106 5.08 -4.49 -29.79
CA GLY A 106 4.44 -5.76 -30.12
C GLY A 106 3.56 -6.34 -29.01
N ASP A 107 3.72 -5.87 -27.77
CA ASP A 107 2.89 -6.31 -26.65
C ASP A 107 1.53 -5.58 -26.64
N GLU A 108 0.49 -6.24 -26.13
CA GLU A 108 -0.85 -5.67 -26.01
C GLU A 108 -0.81 -4.46 -25.05
N GLY A 109 -1.07 -3.26 -25.57
CA GLY A 109 -1.04 -2.01 -24.80
C GLY A 109 0.24 -1.18 -24.98
N PHE A 110 1.20 -1.61 -25.82
CA PHE A 110 2.31 -0.75 -26.20
C PHE A 110 1.82 0.48 -26.98
N GLN A 111 2.08 1.67 -26.45
CA GLN A 111 1.74 2.94 -27.08
C GLN A 111 3.02 3.73 -27.36
N TYR A 112 3.14 4.25 -28.58
CA TYR A 112 4.18 5.22 -28.94
C TYR A 112 3.79 6.60 -28.39
N ASP A 113 4.81 7.37 -28.01
CA ASP A 113 4.65 8.77 -27.58
C ASP A 113 3.65 8.95 -26.43
N VAL A 114 3.81 8.16 -25.37
CA VAL A 114 3.03 8.32 -24.14
C VAL A 114 3.45 9.61 -23.45
N GLU A 115 2.65 10.66 -23.63
CA GLU A 115 2.76 11.90 -22.86
C GLU A 115 2.15 11.67 -21.47
N VAL A 116 2.96 11.85 -20.42
CA VAL A 116 2.52 11.76 -19.03
C VAL A 116 2.70 13.14 -18.39
N ASP A 117 1.60 13.74 -17.98
CA ASP A 117 1.62 14.98 -17.21
C ASP A 117 2.02 14.68 -15.76
N PHE A 118 3.24 15.08 -15.39
CA PHE A 118 3.69 15.00 -14.01
C PHE A 118 3.08 16.16 -13.21
N GLU A 119 2.06 15.87 -12.40
CA GLU A 119 1.35 16.87 -11.57
C GLU A 119 2.29 17.65 -10.61
N ASN A 120 3.47 17.11 -10.29
CA ASN A 120 4.45 17.69 -9.36
C ASN A 120 5.70 18.30 -10.05
N GLY A 121 5.64 18.61 -11.35
CA GLY A 121 6.79 18.94 -12.20
C GLY A 121 7.57 20.25 -11.97
N LYS A 122 7.39 20.96 -10.85
CA LYS A 122 8.24 22.12 -10.51
C LYS A 122 8.98 21.93 -9.20
N ASN A 123 9.90 20.97 -9.19
CA ASN A 123 11.01 21.02 -8.24
C ASN A 123 12.06 21.97 -8.82
N VAL A 124 12.49 22.95 -8.04
CA VAL A 124 13.58 23.85 -8.43
C VAL A 124 14.85 23.00 -8.48
N SER A 125 15.29 22.64 -9.69
CA SER A 125 16.59 22.00 -9.89
C SER A 125 17.66 23.02 -9.51
N GLY A 126 18.37 22.79 -8.40
CA GLY A 126 19.51 23.62 -7.96
C GLY A 126 20.75 23.54 -8.87
N TRP A 127 20.56 23.09 -10.11
CA TRP A 127 21.57 23.03 -11.16
C TRP A 127 21.59 24.34 -11.97
N ASP A 128 20.45 25.03 -12.08
CA ASP A 128 20.33 26.32 -12.80
C ASP A 128 20.52 27.52 -11.88
N SER A 129 20.86 27.32 -10.60
CA SER A 129 21.03 28.41 -9.63
C SER A 129 22.38 29.14 -9.72
N ASP A 130 23.33 28.65 -10.52
CA ASP A 130 24.57 29.36 -10.79
C ASP A 130 24.44 30.21 -12.07
N GLU A 131 23.80 31.38 -11.92
CA GLU A 131 23.84 32.48 -12.89
C GLU A 131 25.21 33.20 -12.93
N GLU A 132 26.26 32.66 -12.27
CA GLU A 132 27.56 33.34 -12.11
C GLU A 132 28.70 32.76 -12.96
N TYR A 133 28.41 32.26 -14.17
CA TYR A 133 29.45 32.09 -15.20
C TYR A 133 28.95 32.62 -16.54
N SER A 134 28.93 33.95 -16.64
CA SER A 134 28.89 34.64 -17.93
C SER A 134 30.21 34.33 -18.64
N ASP A 135 30.10 33.64 -19.78
CA ASP A 135 31.19 33.28 -20.69
C ASP A 135 32.09 34.52 -20.95
N PRO A 136 33.42 34.45 -20.79
CA PRO A 136 34.29 35.57 -21.15
C PRO A 136 34.28 35.72 -22.68
N ASP A 137 33.74 36.84 -23.17
CA ASP A 137 33.79 37.24 -24.58
C ASP A 137 35.24 37.10 -25.10
N PHE A 138 35.43 36.17 -26.05
CA PHE A 138 36.67 35.97 -26.82
C PHE A 138 36.67 36.77 -28.11
#